data_AF-A0A4R4TSL7-F1
#
_entry.id   AF-A0A4R4TSL7-F1
#
_cell.length_a   1.000
_cell.length_b   1.000
_cell.length_c   1.000
_cell.angle_alpha   90.00
_cell.angle_beta   90.00
_cell.angle_gamma   90.00
#
_symmetry.space_group_name_H-M   'P 1'
#
loop_
_entity.id
_entity.type
_entity.pdbx_description
1 polymer ?
#
loop_
_entity_poly.entity_id
_entity_poly.type
_entity_poly.pdbx_seq_one_letter_code
_entity_poly.pdbx_strand_id
1 'polypeptide(L)' 'MEGERTLALGRRDAATAAADYDDGLVLYDVVGPFVRRGEDPADRLERWIALYGTGIGHDFRDLEITAGAMAAG' A
#
# COMPACT_ATOMS: atom_id res chain seq x y z
N MET A 1 -3.16 -13.92 -11.23
CA MET A 1 -4.02 -12.72 -11.43
C MET A 1 -3.32 -11.61 -10.67
N GLU A 2 -2.80 -10.60 -11.36
CA GLU A 2 -2.13 -9.48 -10.68
C GLU A 2 -3.23 -8.56 -10.11
N GLY A 3 -3.16 -8.26 -8.82
CA GLY A 3 -4.16 -7.41 -8.16
C GLY A 3 -4.11 -5.99 -8.69
N GLU A 4 -5.26 -5.30 -8.72
CA GLU A 4 -5.40 -3.92 -9.19
C GLU A 4 -4.40 -2.96 -8.54
N ARG A 5 -4.19 -3.12 -7.23
CA ARG A 5 -3.17 -2.36 -6.49
C ARG A 5 -1.75 -2.58 -7.01
N THR A 6 -1.38 -3.82 -7.34
CA THR A 6 -0.04 -4.14 -7.86
C THR A 6 0.17 -3.52 -9.24
N LEU A 7 -0.85 -3.57 -10.10
CA LEU A 7 -0.84 -2.89 -11.40
C LEU A 7 -0.72 -1.37 -11.24
N ALA A 8 -1.44 -0.78 -10.28
CA ALA A 8 -1.37 0.65 -9.98
C ALA A 8 0.05 1.07 -9.52
N LEU A 9 0.69 0.28 -8.65
CA LEU A 9 2.09 0.51 -8.26
C LEU A 9 3.05 0.43 -9.45
N GLY A 10 2.87 -0.55 -10.35
CA GLY A 10 3.65 -0.67 -11.59
C GLY A 10 3.48 0.53 -12.52
N ARG A 11 2.28 1.13 -12.55
CA ARG A 11 1.95 2.35 -13.31
C ARG A 11 2.32 3.65 -12.59
N ARG A 12 2.84 3.57 -11.37
CA ARG A 12 3.11 4.72 -10.49
C ARG A 12 1.85 5.53 -10.18
N ASP A 13 0.70 4.89 -10.14
CA ASP A 13 -0.59 5.49 -9.81
C ASP A 13 -0.84 5.37 -8.30
N ALA A 14 -0.42 6.42 -7.57
CA ALA A 14 -0.51 6.46 -6.12
C ALA A 14 -1.95 6.48 -5.62
N ALA A 15 -2.84 7.18 -6.32
CA ALA A 15 -4.23 7.33 -5.93
C ALA A 15 -4.97 5.99 -6.00
N THR A 16 -4.86 5.29 -7.14
CA THR A 16 -5.50 3.97 -7.29
C THR A 16 -4.91 2.94 -6.33
N ALA A 17 -3.60 2.96 -6.10
CA ALA A 17 -2.97 2.02 -5.17
C ALA A 17 -3.30 2.29 -3.69
N ALA A 18 -3.82 3.47 -3.36
CA ALA A 18 -4.25 3.87 -2.02
C ALA A 18 -5.77 3.85 -1.82
N ALA A 19 -6.56 3.51 -2.85
CA ALA A 19 -8.02 3.63 -2.84
C ALA A 19 -8.72 2.84 -1.73
N ASP A 20 -8.15 1.70 -1.32
CA ASP A 20 -8.71 0.83 -0.29
C ASP A 20 -8.19 1.14 1.13
N TYR A 21 -7.39 2.19 1.31
CA TYR A 21 -6.83 2.54 2.60
C TYR A 21 -7.84 3.35 3.43
N ASP A 22 -7.94 3.01 4.71
CA ASP A 22 -8.73 3.78 5.69
C ASP A 22 -8.01 5.08 6.08
N ASP A 23 -8.75 6.16 6.31
CA ASP A 23 -8.21 7.46 6.74
C ASP A 23 -7.45 7.37 8.07
N GLY A 24 -7.82 6.42 8.94
CA GLY A 24 -7.19 6.12 10.22
C GLY A 24 -6.03 5.14 10.15
N LEU A 25 -5.54 4.79 8.95
CA LEU A 25 -4.49 3.80 8.76
C LEU A 25 -3.22 4.14 9.57
N VAL A 26 -2.74 3.13 10.31
CA VAL A 26 -1.41 3.12 10.92
C VAL A 26 -0.53 2.17 10.12
N LEU A 27 0.54 2.71 9.53
CA LEU A 27 1.43 1.94 8.67
C LEU A 27 2.82 1.82 9.30
N TYR A 28 3.39 0.62 9.17
CA TYR A 28 4.77 0.33 9.53
C TYR A 28 5.58 0.13 8.25
N ASP A 29 6.66 0.90 8.09
CA ASP A 29 7.47 0.90 6.87
C ASP A 29 8.92 0.52 7.21
N VAL A 30 9.57 -0.18 6.28
CA VAL A 30 11.00 -0.47 6.35
C VAL A 30 11.84 0.80 6.11
N VAL A 31 11.27 1.79 5.42
CA VAL A 31 11.90 3.09 5.17
C VAL A 31 11.37 4.14 6.15
N GLY A 32 12.29 4.72 6.93
CA GLY A 32 11.98 5.62 8.03
C GLY A 32 11.14 6.86 7.65
N PRO A 33 10.34 7.40 8.59
CA PRO A 33 10.04 6.86 9.92
C PRO A 33 9.32 5.50 9.90
N PHE A 34 9.63 4.65 10.89
CA PHE A 34 9.12 3.27 11.00
C PHE A 34 7.61 3.19 11.24
N VAL A 35 7.02 4.18 11.90
CA VAL A 35 5.57 4.26 12.16
C VAL A 35 5.02 5.56 11.60
N ARG A 36 3.91 5.48 10.88
CA ARG A 36 3.19 6.63 10.31
C ARG A 36 1.72 6.59 10.71
N ARG A 37 1.16 7.75 11.04
CA ARG A 37 -0.22 7.91 11.53
C ARG A 37 -0.82 9.18 10.95
N GLY A 38 -2.05 9.09 10.43
CA GLY A 38 -2.81 10.25 9.94
C GLY A 38 -2.17 10.98 8.76
N GLU A 39 -1.27 10.32 8.01
CA GLU A 39 -0.79 10.83 6.73
C GLU A 39 -1.78 10.45 5.64
N ASP A 40 -2.02 11.34 4.67
CA ASP A 40 -2.80 11.00 3.48
C ASP A 40 -2.17 9.79 2.76
N PRO A 41 -2.94 8.70 2.55
CA PRO A 41 -2.46 7.49 1.91
C PRO A 41 -1.84 7.69 0.53
N ALA A 42 -2.44 8.54 -0.31
CA ALA A 42 -2.03 8.75 -1.69
C ALA A 42 -0.77 9.62 -1.77
N ASP A 43 -0.74 10.76 -1.07
CA ASP A 43 0.43 11.64 -1.00
C ASP A 43 1.66 10.92 -0.43
N ARG A 44 1.44 10.02 0.54
CA ARG A 44 2.50 9.16 1.08
C ARG A 44 2.98 8.17 0.02
N LEU A 45 2.07 7.48 -0.66
CA LEU A 45 2.45 6.48 -1.66
C LEU A 45 3.18 7.12 -2.84
N GLU A 46 2.78 8.33 -3.25
CA GLU A 46 3.47 9.12 -4.26
C GLU A 46 4.93 9.39 -3.86
N ARG A 47 5.16 9.88 -2.63
CA ARG A 47 6.51 10.09 -2.10
C ARG A 47 7.34 8.80 -2.06
N TRP A 48 6.74 7.67 -1.68
CA TRP A 48 7.42 6.38 -1.66
C TRP A 48 7.77 5.89 -3.07
N ILE A 49 6.85 5.99 -4.03
CA ILE A 49 7.07 5.65 -5.44
C ILE A 49 8.15 6.54 -6.06
N ALA A 50 8.23 7.81 -5.65
CA ALA A 50 9.25 8.74 -6.12
C ALA A 50 10.68 8.36 -5.69
N LEU A 51 10.84 7.56 -4.63
CA LEU A 51 12.16 7.06 -4.22
C LEU A 51 12.77 6.07 -5.23
N TYR A 52 11.94 5.47 -6.09
CA TYR A 52 12.40 4.52 -7.10
C TYR A 52 12.58 5.22 -8.46
N GLY A 53 13.83 5.28 -8.90
CA GLY A 53 14.20 5.85 -10.21
C GLY A 53 13.88 4.93 -11.40
N THR A 54 13.59 3.66 -11.14
CA THR A 54 13.26 2.64 -12.16
C THR A 54 11.87 2.07 -11.92
N GLY A 55 11.43 1.13 -12.78
CA GLY A 55 10.19 0.38 -12.54
C GLY A 55 10.24 -0.41 -11.21
N ILE A 56 9.07 -0.61 -10.62
CA ILE A 56 8.89 -1.35 -9.37
C ILE A 56 8.31 -2.73 -9.70
N GLY A 57 9.09 -3.78 -9.48
CA GLY A 57 8.64 -5.17 -9.61
C GLY A 57 8.11 -5.70 -8.28
N HIS A 58 6.98 -6.40 -8.33
CA HIS A 58 6.39 -7.06 -7.16
C HIS A 58 6.31 -8.56 -7.41
N ASP A 59 6.75 -9.36 -6.44
CA ASP A 59 6.64 -10.81 -6.44
C ASP A 59 6.09 -11.24 -5.08
N PHE A 60 5.00 -12.01 -5.08
CA PHE A 60 4.34 -12.49 -3.87
C PHE A 60 4.54 -14.00 -3.76
N ARG A 61 5.13 -14.45 -2.67
CA ARG A 61 5.39 -15.87 -2.40
C ARG A 61 4.78 -16.26 -1.07
N ASP A 62 4.42 -17.54 -0.96
CA ASP A 62 3.92 -18.14 0.29
C ASP A 62 2.74 -17.36 0.90
N LEU A 63 1.83 -16.87 0.05
CA LEU A 63 0.69 -16.06 0.47
C LEU A 63 -0.27 -16.87 1.34
N GLU A 64 -0.47 -16.43 2.57
CA GLU A 64 -1.47 -16.92 3.51
C GLU A 64 -2.56 -15.85 3.70
N ILE A 65 -3.83 -16.26 3.61
CA ILE A 65 -4.98 -15.37 3.82
C ILE A 65 -5.78 -15.89 5.01
N THR A 66 -5.86 -15.09 6.08
CA THR A 66 -6.76 -15.32 7.21
C THR A 66 -7.80 -14.20 7.25
N ALA A 67 -9.08 -14.56 7.15
CA ALA A 67 -10.18 -13.60 7.27
C ALA A 67 -10.83 -13.69 8.66
N GLY A 68 -10.96 -12.56 9.34
CA GLY A 68 -11.71 -12.45 10.59
C GLY A 68 -13.21 -12.31 10.34
N ALA A 69 -14.04 -12.83 11.24
CA ALA A 69 -15.46 -12.50 11.25
C ALA A 69 -15.63 -11.03 11.65
N MET A 70 -16.36 -10.26 10.84
CA MET A 70 -16.79 -8.91 11.21
C MET A 70 -17.65 -9.02 12.47
N ALA A 71 -17.28 -8.33 13.55
CA ALA A 71 -18.20 -8.17 14.68
C ALA A 71 -19.44 -7.44 14.16
N ALA A 72 -20.62 -8.06 14.27
CA ALA A 72 -21.87 -7.39 13.99
C ALA A 72 -22.05 -6.27 15.03
N GLY A 73 -21.85 -5.02 14.59
CA GLY A 73 -22.18 -3.82 15.35
C GLY A 73 -23.62 -3.40 15.11
#